data_AF-A0A1Q6SFC9-F1
#
_entry.id   AF-A0A1Q6SFC9-F1
#
_cell.length_a   1.000
_cell.length_b   1.000
_cell.length_c   1.000
_cell.angle_alpha   90.00
_cell.angle_beta   90.00
_cell.angle_gamma   90.00
#
_symmetry.space_group_name_H-M   'P 1'
#
loop_
_entity.id
_entity.type
_entity.pdbx_description
1 polymer ?
#
loop_
_entity_poly.entity_id
_entity_poly.type
_entity_poly.pdbx_seq_one_letter_code
_entity_poly.pdbx_strand_id
1 'polypeptide(L)'
;MHPNSSDYYNRKKVYSNLGFKETIFEDEFEQDIVRGWVISDNAVMNKIEEVYSEALERDESQFIFAVTIQNHQPYSAGTYSKEEQVDILALGIDNVLKEQLADFSTGIDNSSKALCQLVNYLKKSEGYSAMELVEYDYVYGKRYSEDMFE
;
A
#
# COMPACT_ATOMS: atom_id res chain seq x y z
N MET A 1 -1.64 -0.21 -11.34
CA MET A 1 -1.61 -1.53 -10.68
C MET A 1 -2.32 -1.49 -9.34
N HIS A 2 -2.95 -2.58 -8.94
CA HIS A 2 -3.62 -2.71 -7.65
C HIS A 2 -3.70 -4.19 -7.26
N PRO A 3 -3.22 -4.62 -6.08
CA PRO A 3 -3.08 -6.03 -5.76
C PRO A 3 -4.38 -6.62 -5.18
N ASN A 4 -5.48 -6.45 -5.92
CA ASN A 4 -6.79 -7.01 -5.63
C ASN A 4 -7.58 -7.12 -6.95
N SER A 5 -8.69 -7.86 -6.95
CA SER A 5 -9.51 -8.11 -8.14
C SER A 5 -9.87 -6.86 -8.92
N SER A 6 -9.74 -6.96 -10.25
CA SER A 6 -10.07 -5.88 -11.19
C SER A 6 -11.57 -5.53 -11.24
N ASP A 7 -12.43 -6.45 -10.76
CA ASP A 7 -13.87 -6.30 -10.74
C ASP A 7 -14.34 -5.28 -9.68
N TYR A 8 -13.53 -5.05 -8.65
CA TYR A 8 -13.83 -4.05 -7.64
C TYR A 8 -13.74 -2.63 -8.20
N TYR A 9 -14.76 -1.83 -7.91
CA TYR A 9 -14.89 -0.41 -8.29
C TYR A 9 -14.78 -0.16 -9.80
N ASN A 10 -15.03 -1.18 -10.64
CA ASN A 10 -14.98 -1.06 -12.10
C ASN A 10 -13.62 -0.55 -12.62
N ARG A 11 -12.53 -0.86 -11.89
CA ARG A 11 -11.19 -0.30 -12.14
C ARG A 11 -10.70 -0.58 -13.55
N LYS A 12 -10.94 -1.77 -14.07
CA LYS A 12 -10.53 -2.13 -15.44
C LYS A 12 -11.08 -1.15 -16.48
N LYS A 13 -12.37 -0.79 -16.38
CA LYS A 13 -12.99 0.19 -17.29
C LYS A 13 -12.50 1.61 -17.02
N VAL A 14 -12.37 2.00 -15.75
CA VAL A 14 -11.89 3.33 -15.38
C VAL A 14 -10.46 3.57 -15.89
N TYR A 15 -9.55 2.63 -15.64
CA TYR A 15 -8.15 2.74 -16.07
C TYR A 15 -8.03 2.75 -17.60
N SER A 16 -8.81 1.92 -18.30
CA SER A 16 -8.88 1.97 -19.77
C SER A 16 -9.37 3.34 -20.27
N ASN A 17 -10.41 3.91 -19.66
CA ASN A 17 -10.92 5.23 -20.03
C ASN A 17 -9.95 6.39 -19.71
N LEU A 18 -9.09 6.23 -18.70
CA LEU A 18 -8.02 7.17 -18.37
C LEU A 18 -6.80 7.05 -19.30
N GLY A 19 -6.79 6.06 -20.20
CA GLY A 19 -5.72 5.86 -21.18
C GLY A 19 -4.53 5.06 -20.67
N PHE A 20 -4.66 4.34 -19.54
CA PHE A 20 -3.63 3.38 -19.14
C PHE A 20 -3.52 2.26 -20.17
N LYS A 21 -2.30 2.00 -20.64
CA LYS A 21 -2.02 0.96 -21.64
C LYS A 21 -2.04 -0.44 -21.04
N GLU A 22 -1.61 -0.54 -19.78
CA GLU A 22 -1.46 -1.79 -19.05
C GLU A 22 -2.09 -1.65 -17.67
N THR A 23 -2.65 -2.76 -17.17
CA THR A 23 -3.24 -2.84 -15.84
C THR A 23 -2.81 -4.15 -15.21
N ILE A 24 -2.20 -4.07 -14.03
CA ILE A 24 -1.73 -5.21 -13.26
C ILE A 24 -2.63 -5.39 -12.03
N PHE A 25 -3.24 -6.57 -11.88
CA PHE A 25 -4.13 -6.94 -10.77
C PHE A 25 -3.64 -8.18 -9.99
N GLU A 26 -4.44 -8.65 -9.03
CA GLU A 26 -4.06 -9.66 -8.02
C GLU A 26 -3.38 -10.93 -8.56
N ASP A 27 -3.76 -11.37 -9.75
CA ASP A 27 -3.26 -12.58 -10.42
C ASP A 27 -1.85 -12.41 -11.01
N GLU A 28 -1.38 -11.17 -11.15
CA GLU A 28 -0.10 -10.81 -11.74
C GLU A 28 0.97 -10.43 -10.71
N PHE A 29 0.62 -10.42 -9.42
CA PHE A 29 1.58 -10.22 -8.33
C PHE A 29 2.13 -11.54 -7.83
N GLU A 30 3.40 -11.52 -7.39
CA GLU A 30 3.91 -12.59 -6.54
C GLU A 30 3.06 -12.70 -5.28
N GLN A 31 2.65 -13.92 -4.93
CA GLN A 31 1.76 -14.19 -3.81
C GLN A 31 2.52 -14.11 -2.48
N ASP A 32 2.92 -12.89 -2.12
CA ASP A 32 3.47 -12.52 -0.82
C ASP A 32 2.35 -11.90 0.02
N ILE A 33 1.62 -12.76 0.73
CA ILE A 33 0.41 -12.39 1.49
C ILE A 33 0.80 -12.11 2.93
N VAL A 34 0.46 -10.92 3.41
CA VAL A 34 0.79 -10.48 4.78
C VAL A 34 -0.43 -10.48 5.71
N ARG A 35 -1.65 -10.38 5.17
CA ARG A 35 -2.89 -10.33 5.96
C ARG A 35 -3.97 -11.21 5.37
N GLY A 36 -3.88 -12.52 5.63
CA GLY A 36 -4.90 -13.52 5.27
C GLY A 36 -5.13 -13.72 3.76
N TRP A 37 -5.70 -12.72 3.11
CA TRP A 37 -6.02 -12.65 1.67
C TRP A 37 -5.43 -11.41 0.98
N VAL A 38 -4.74 -10.55 1.71
CA VAL A 38 -4.18 -9.31 1.17
C VAL A 38 -2.70 -9.46 0.83
N ILE A 39 -2.37 -9.20 -0.42
CA ILE A 39 -1.02 -9.10 -0.96
C ILE A 39 -0.30 -7.90 -0.35
N SER A 40 0.98 -8.08 -0.04
CA SER A 40 1.81 -7.09 0.64
C SER A 40 2.06 -5.85 -0.21
N ASP A 41 2.26 -4.72 0.47
CA ASP A 41 2.77 -3.50 -0.17
C ASP A 41 4.18 -3.74 -0.73
N ASN A 42 4.94 -4.66 -0.12
CA ASN A 42 6.25 -5.08 -0.63
C ASN A 42 6.15 -5.72 -2.03
N ALA A 43 5.18 -6.59 -2.28
CA ALA A 43 4.92 -7.15 -3.60
C ALA A 43 4.55 -6.06 -4.62
N VAL A 44 3.82 -5.03 -4.19
CA VAL A 44 3.53 -3.86 -5.05
C VAL A 44 4.81 -3.11 -5.41
N MET A 45 5.66 -2.83 -4.42
CA MET A 45 6.93 -2.14 -4.67
C MET A 45 7.85 -2.95 -5.58
N ASN A 46 7.98 -4.26 -5.36
CA ASN A 46 8.74 -5.16 -6.23
C ASN A 46 8.22 -5.13 -7.67
N LYS A 47 6.89 -5.14 -7.86
CA LYS A 47 6.30 -5.07 -9.20
C LYS A 47 6.55 -3.72 -9.87
N ILE A 48 6.60 -2.62 -9.11
CA ILE A 48 7.01 -1.30 -9.64
C ILE A 48 8.47 -1.35 -10.09
N GLU A 49 9.37 -1.93 -9.28
CA GLU A 49 10.79 -2.09 -9.64
C GLU A 49 10.96 -2.91 -10.93
N GLU A 50 10.23 -4.03 -11.05
CA GLU A 50 10.20 -4.89 -12.23
C GLU A 50 9.78 -4.10 -13.49
N VAL A 51 8.57 -3.52 -13.48
CA VAL A 51 8.00 -2.79 -14.63
C VAL A 51 8.87 -1.59 -15.03
N TYR A 52 9.47 -0.91 -14.04
CA TYR A 52 10.38 0.20 -14.30
C TYR A 52 11.70 -0.27 -14.91
N SER A 53 12.31 -1.35 -14.40
CA SER A 53 13.55 -1.91 -14.96
C SER A 53 13.40 -2.31 -16.42
N GLU A 54 12.30 -2.99 -16.76
CA GLU A 54 11.99 -3.37 -18.13
C GLU A 54 11.82 -2.15 -19.07
N ALA A 55 11.27 -1.05 -18.57
CA ALA A 55 11.14 0.18 -19.33
C ALA A 55 12.50 0.83 -19.61
N LEU A 56 13.40 0.81 -18.62
CA LEU A 56 14.77 1.31 -18.79
C LEU A 56 15.53 0.50 -19.85
N GLU A 57 15.38 -0.83 -19.86
CA GLU A 57 15.98 -1.69 -20.88
C GLU A 57 15.48 -1.37 -22.30
N ARG A 58 14.25 -0.86 -22.42
CA ARG A 58 13.64 -0.46 -23.69
C ARG A 58 13.79 1.02 -24.03
N ASP A 59 14.47 1.80 -23.19
CA ASP A 59 14.58 3.27 -23.32
C ASP A 59 13.19 3.96 -23.38
N GLU A 60 12.24 3.48 -22.58
CA GLU A 60 10.85 3.97 -22.52
C GLU A 60 10.58 4.76 -21.24
N SER A 61 9.84 5.86 -21.37
CA SER A 61 9.28 6.57 -20.21
C SER A 61 7.93 5.97 -19.80
N GLN A 62 7.69 5.88 -18.49
CA GLN A 62 6.44 5.35 -17.95
C GLN A 62 5.79 6.31 -16.96
N PHE A 63 4.47 6.18 -16.86
CA PHE A 63 3.68 6.70 -15.75
C PHE A 63 3.05 5.52 -15.02
N ILE A 64 3.44 5.32 -13.76
CA ILE A 64 2.95 4.23 -12.92
C ILE A 64 1.99 4.78 -11.88
N PHE A 65 0.75 4.33 -11.93
CA PHE A 65 -0.26 4.59 -10.88
C PHE A 65 -0.49 3.30 -10.09
N ALA A 66 -0.11 3.30 -8.81
CA ALA A 66 -0.24 2.15 -7.92
C ALA A 66 -1.15 2.48 -6.73
N VAL A 67 -2.06 1.57 -6.42
CA VAL A 67 -2.93 1.65 -5.23
C VAL A 67 -2.64 0.42 -4.38
N THR A 68 -2.09 0.60 -3.19
CA THR A 68 -1.79 -0.51 -2.28
C THR A 68 -3.04 -0.90 -1.47
N ILE A 69 -2.99 -2.02 -0.73
CA ILE A 69 -4.15 -2.49 0.04
C ILE A 69 -3.79 -3.17 1.37
N GLN A 70 -2.52 -3.36 1.72
CA GLN A 70 -2.11 -4.08 2.94
C GLN A 70 -2.73 -3.48 4.21
N ASN A 71 -2.90 -2.16 4.25
CA ASN A 71 -3.44 -1.44 5.39
C ASN A 71 -4.97 -1.30 5.38
N HIS A 72 -5.68 -1.97 4.47
CA HIS A 72 -7.13 -1.92 4.42
C HIS A 72 -7.75 -2.61 5.65
N GLN A 73 -8.83 -2.03 6.17
CA GLN A 73 -9.65 -2.57 7.26
C GLN A 73 -10.34 -3.91 6.87
N PRO A 74 -10.83 -4.73 7.82
CA PRO A 74 -10.86 -4.55 9.28
C PRO A 74 -9.52 -4.85 9.94
N TYR A 75 -9.14 -4.10 10.98
CA TYR A 75 -8.03 -4.50 11.87
C TYR A 75 -8.53 -5.53 12.87
N SER A 76 -7.93 -6.70 12.84
CA SER A 76 -8.29 -7.82 13.71
C SER A 76 -7.08 -8.30 14.47
N ALA A 77 -7.26 -8.57 15.77
CA ALA A 77 -6.24 -9.17 16.59
C ALA A 77 -5.73 -10.48 15.96
N GLY A 78 -4.40 -10.64 15.89
CA GLY A 78 -3.76 -11.84 15.37
C GLY A 78 -3.56 -11.88 13.84
N THR A 79 -3.75 -10.77 13.12
CA THR A 79 -3.33 -10.67 11.71
C THR A 79 -1.81 -10.74 11.58
N TYR A 80 -1.06 -10.03 12.42
CA TYR A 80 0.39 -10.20 12.57
C TYR A 80 0.72 -11.08 13.78
N SER A 81 1.78 -11.89 13.67
CA SER A 81 2.33 -12.62 14.82
C SER A 81 2.86 -11.64 15.88
N LYS A 82 3.02 -12.09 17.13
CA LYS A 82 3.50 -11.22 18.21
C LYS A 82 4.94 -10.75 17.97
N GLU A 83 5.72 -11.53 17.25
CA GLU A 83 7.10 -11.25 16.88
C GLU A 83 7.21 -10.22 15.76
N GLU A 84 6.20 -10.13 14.88
CA GLU A 84 6.11 -9.14 13.81
C GLU A 84 5.52 -7.81 14.28
N GLN A 85 4.71 -7.84 15.35
CA GLN A 85 4.02 -6.66 15.84
C GLN A 85 5.00 -5.59 16.33
N VAL A 86 4.73 -4.35 15.93
CA VAL A 86 5.41 -3.20 16.50
C VAL A 86 4.95 -2.97 17.94
N ASP A 87 5.87 -2.57 18.81
CA ASP A 87 5.55 -2.19 20.17
C ASP A 87 4.78 -0.86 20.19
N ILE A 88 3.57 -0.88 20.77
CA ILE A 88 2.74 0.31 20.92
C ILE A 88 2.48 0.64 22.39
N LEU A 89 2.60 1.93 22.72
CA LEU A 89 2.11 2.49 23.96
C LEU A 89 0.74 3.13 23.71
N ALA A 90 -0.32 2.48 24.19
CA ALA A 90 -1.67 3.00 24.14
C ALA A 90 -2.28 2.97 25.54
N LEU A 91 -2.76 4.13 25.99
CA LEU A 91 -3.34 4.34 27.32
C LEU A 91 -4.80 4.76 27.19
N GLY A 92 -5.63 4.36 28.15
CA GLY A 92 -7.03 4.78 28.22
C GLY A 92 -7.96 4.12 27.19
N ILE A 93 -7.53 3.04 26.53
CA ILE A 93 -8.34 2.25 25.61
C ILE A 93 -8.46 0.80 26.09
N ASP A 94 -9.51 0.09 25.63
CA ASP A 94 -9.66 -1.34 25.93
C ASP A 94 -8.67 -2.21 25.16
N ASN A 95 -8.57 -3.49 25.55
CA ASN A 95 -7.62 -4.42 24.96
C ASN A 95 -7.92 -4.73 23.49
N VAL A 96 -9.19 -4.73 23.08
CA VAL A 96 -9.57 -5.00 21.69
C VAL A 96 -9.05 -3.87 20.81
N LEU A 97 -9.34 -2.63 21.17
CA LEU A 97 -8.86 -1.46 20.44
C LEU A 97 -7.32 -1.38 20.45
N LYS A 98 -6.68 -1.77 21.55
CA LYS A 98 -5.22 -1.84 21.62
C LYS A 98 -4.65 -2.85 20.63
N GLU A 99 -5.25 -4.04 20.50
CA GLU A 99 -4.81 -5.04 19.53
C GLU A 99 -5.03 -4.58 18.08
N GLN A 100 -6.16 -3.92 17.81
CA GLN A 100 -6.43 -3.33 16.50
C GLN A 100 -5.45 -2.21 16.14
N LEU A 101 -5.05 -1.40 17.12
CA LEU A 101 -4.06 -0.35 16.93
C LEU A 101 -2.66 -0.93 16.69
N ALA A 102 -2.30 -2.01 17.39
CA ALA A 102 -1.03 -2.70 17.16
C ALA A 102 -0.98 -3.27 15.73
N ASP A 103 -2.07 -3.89 15.30
CA ASP A 103 -2.23 -4.44 13.96
C ASP A 103 -2.11 -3.35 12.86
N PHE A 104 -2.87 -2.26 13.01
CA PHE A 104 -2.78 -1.10 12.12
C PHE A 104 -1.36 -0.54 12.05
N SER A 105 -0.73 -0.32 13.21
CA SER A 105 0.61 0.27 13.30
C SER A 105 1.68 -0.63 12.67
N THR A 106 1.52 -1.94 12.80
CA THR A 106 2.41 -2.93 12.17
C THR A 106 2.29 -2.90 10.65
N GLY A 107 1.07 -2.78 10.13
CA GLY A 107 0.85 -2.59 8.69
C GLY A 107 1.52 -1.32 8.15
N ILE A 108 1.36 -0.19 8.86
CA ILE A 108 2.01 1.08 8.49
C ILE A 108 3.54 0.95 8.49
N ASP A 109 4.13 0.30 9.50
CA ASP A 109 5.57 0.05 9.55
C ASP A 109 6.06 -0.81 8.37
N ASN A 110 5.32 -1.86 8.02
CA ASN A 110 5.63 -2.69 6.86
C ASN A 110 5.54 -1.91 5.54
N SER A 111 4.49 -1.11 5.33
CA SER A 111 4.37 -0.24 4.16
C SER A 111 5.50 0.80 4.09
N SER A 112 5.92 1.36 5.23
CA SER A 112 7.05 2.29 5.31
C SER A 112 8.36 1.61 4.89
N LYS A 113 8.60 0.37 5.34
CA LYS A 113 9.76 -0.44 4.93
C LYS A 113 9.75 -0.75 3.43
N ALA A 114 8.60 -1.16 2.89
CA ALA A 114 8.42 -1.43 1.47
C ALA A 114 8.69 -0.16 0.63
N LEU A 115 8.13 0.99 1.03
CA LEU A 115 8.39 2.25 0.35
C LEU A 115 9.87 2.65 0.41
N CYS A 116 10.53 2.47 1.56
CA CYS A 116 11.96 2.70 1.69
C CYS A 116 12.76 1.84 0.70
N GLN A 117 12.36 0.59 0.48
CA GLN A 117 12.98 -0.27 -0.52
C GLN A 117 12.89 0.34 -1.92
N LEU A 118 11.68 0.71 -2.37
CA LEU A 118 11.47 1.30 -3.69
C LEU A 118 12.29 2.59 -3.86
N VAL A 119 12.27 3.48 -2.86
CA VAL A 119 13.06 4.72 -2.90
C VAL A 119 14.56 4.43 -3.02
N ASN A 120 15.06 3.42 -2.30
CA ASN A 120 16.45 3.03 -2.37
C ASN A 120 16.82 2.40 -3.72
N TYR A 121 15.91 1.65 -4.34
CA TYR A 121 16.06 1.13 -5.69
C TYR A 121 16.12 2.28 -6.71
N LEU A 122 15.14 3.19 -6.68
CA LEU A 122 15.05 4.32 -7.63
C LEU A 122 16.28 5.23 -7.55
N LYS A 123 16.80 5.50 -6.34
CA LYS A 123 18.04 6.28 -6.14
C LYS A 123 19.29 5.67 -6.78
N LYS A 124 19.30 4.35 -6.99
CA LYS A 124 20.43 3.62 -7.61
C LYS A 124 20.22 3.39 -9.10
N SER A 125 19.00 3.57 -9.60
CA SER A 125 18.69 3.41 -11.02
C SER A 125 19.26 4.55 -11.85
N GLU A 126 19.59 4.28 -13.12
CA GLU A 126 20.16 5.28 -14.04
C GLU A 126 19.10 6.26 -14.60
N GLY A 127 17.82 5.92 -14.50
CA GLY A 127 16.71 6.74 -14.96
C GLY A 127 16.30 7.85 -13.99
N TYR A 128 15.76 8.94 -14.53
CA TYR A 128 15.13 9.98 -13.73
C TYR A 128 13.72 9.55 -13.32
N SER A 129 13.44 9.61 -12.02
CA SER A 129 12.12 9.31 -11.47
C SER A 129 11.61 10.48 -10.61
N ALA A 130 10.30 10.67 -10.63
CA ALA A 130 9.57 11.50 -9.68
C ALA A 130 8.49 10.63 -9.05
N MET A 131 8.35 10.70 -7.74
CA MET A 131 7.39 9.90 -6.98
C MET A 131 6.53 10.83 -6.13
N GLU A 132 5.21 10.69 -6.26
CA GLU A 132 4.23 11.35 -5.42
C GLU A 132 3.52 10.30 -4.57
N LEU A 133 3.51 10.50 -3.25
CA LEU A 133 2.81 9.63 -2.31
C LEU A 133 1.57 10.36 -1.81
N VAL A 134 0.42 9.71 -1.92
CA VAL A 134 -0.87 10.24 -1.46
C VAL A 134 -1.54 9.19 -0.56
N GLU A 135 -1.92 9.60 0.65
CA GLU A 135 -2.71 8.79 1.56
C GLU A 135 -4.20 8.98 1.28
N TYR A 136 -4.95 7.86 1.26
CA TYR A 136 -6.40 7.87 1.07
C TYR A 136 -7.10 7.66 2.42
N ASP A 137 -7.72 8.74 2.91
CA ASP A 137 -8.65 8.77 4.06
C ASP A 137 -8.07 8.44 5.44
N TYR A 138 -8.70 8.98 6.49
CA TYR A 138 -8.32 8.69 7.88
C TYR A 138 -9.04 7.44 8.38
N VAL A 139 -8.27 6.44 8.82
CA VAL A 139 -8.88 5.20 9.37
C VAL A 139 -9.17 5.30 10.87
N TYR A 140 -8.34 6.04 11.61
CA TYR A 140 -8.60 6.40 13.00
C TYR A 140 -8.60 7.92 13.16
N GLY A 141 -9.76 8.47 13.50
CA GLY A 141 -9.98 9.90 13.72
C GLY A 141 -11.35 10.31 13.20
N LYS A 142 -12.16 10.96 14.03
CA LYS A 142 -13.28 11.74 13.48
C LYS A 142 -12.66 12.81 12.60
N ARG A 143 -13.24 13.02 11.41
CA ARG A 143 -13.13 14.31 10.72
C ARG A 143 -13.62 15.34 11.74
N TYR A 144 -12.71 16.08 12.37
CA TYR A 144 -13.12 17.22 13.18
C TYR A 144 -13.83 18.15 12.20
N SER A 145 -15.16 18.20 12.26
CA SER A 145 -15.88 19.30 11.62
C SER A 145 -15.41 20.58 12.28
N GLU A 146 -15.36 21.66 11.51
CA GLU A 146 -14.85 22.97 11.93
C GLU A 146 -15.59 23.56 13.15
N ASP A 147 -16.68 22.91 13.61
CA ASP A 147 -17.52 23.31 14.74
C ASP A 147 -16.89 23.11 16.15
N MET A 148 -15.62 22.70 16.24
CA MET A 148 -14.90 22.57 17.53
C MET A 148 -14.04 23.81 17.87
N PHE A 149 -14.10 24.86 17.05
CA PHE A 149 -13.44 26.16 17.30
C PHE A 149 -14.43 27.32 17.50
N GLU A 150 -15.60 27.06 18.10
CA GLU A 150 -16.47 28.10 18.69
C GLU A 150 -16.36 28.14 20.21
#